data_AF-A0A5C8GCD2-F1
#
_entry.id   AF-A0A5C8GCD2-F1
#
_cell.length_a   1.000
_cell.length_b   1.000
_cell.length_c   1.000
_cell.angle_alpha   90.00
_cell.angle_beta   90.00
_cell.angle_gamma   90.00
#
_symmetry.space_group_name_H-M   'P 1'
#
loop_
_entity.id
_entity.type
_entity.pdbx_description
1 polymer ?
#
loop_
_entity_poly.entity_id
_entity_poly.type
_entity_poly.pdbx_seq_one_letter_code
_entity_poly.pdbx_strand_id
1 'polypeptide(L)'
;MSQKNKIFSITLSLLILASIGCRKSSTSPEPTSPNPTVFTVEAGTSSPIKIIKDTDFKAYADGNIGAKVGGTSDYSVTITKVEQKDTTVDVVLDASDFTVDKNTIKLSDAGIGKFSGKNLTEKQAKEYTLTLTYSTTANVEPKSREITTDIGIVQNHVVTKAEVKGIVGRAQKSTEGVSGSAGLIYLKPKEGSTQMNAITINMAGQDFQTTTPPDFKLTANNTDNNQFVADDALNIIGEALKNQTGYDTYFTDIKVIKKVIDTTSVDKATFYFQFILNKENAISDEIKNIVDETSGLSIEITLKGGGWE
;
A
#
# COMPACT_ATOMS: atom_id res chain seq x y z
N MET A 1 12.21 -30.96 45.11
CA MET A 1 12.57 -30.50 43.74
C MET A 1 11.34 -29.77 43.20
N SER A 2 11.21 -28.45 43.35
CA SER A 2 11.72 -27.38 42.48
C SER A 2 11.50 -27.64 40.99
N GLN A 3 10.51 -26.95 40.40
CA GLN A 3 10.81 -25.92 39.40
C GLN A 3 9.63 -24.93 39.25
N LYS A 4 9.98 -23.64 39.36
CA LYS A 4 9.14 -22.46 39.13
C LYS A 4 8.96 -22.26 37.62
N ASN A 5 7.82 -21.71 37.20
CA ASN A 5 7.82 -20.71 36.13
C ASN A 5 6.79 -19.62 36.43
N LYS A 6 7.29 -18.39 36.42
CA LYS A 6 6.63 -17.16 36.87
C LYS A 6 5.89 -16.53 35.69
N ILE A 7 4.60 -16.29 35.84
CA ILE A 7 3.84 -15.37 34.99
C ILE A 7 4.14 -13.96 35.51
N PHE A 8 4.85 -13.16 34.73
CA PHE A 8 5.05 -11.74 35.03
C PHE A 8 3.91 -10.94 34.38
N SER A 9 2.97 -10.50 35.22
CA SER A 9 1.92 -9.54 34.88
C SER A 9 2.49 -8.14 35.07
N ILE A 10 2.49 -7.31 34.01
CA ILE A 10 2.86 -5.90 34.09
C ILE A 10 1.58 -5.09 34.11
N THR A 11 1.19 -4.67 35.31
CA THR A 11 0.09 -3.74 35.55
C THR A 11 0.57 -2.31 35.31
N LEU A 12 -0.12 -1.61 34.41
CA LEU A 12 0.03 -0.19 34.11
C LEU A 12 -0.58 0.65 35.24
N SER A 13 0.24 1.42 35.96
CA SER A 13 -0.24 2.37 36.97
C SER A 13 0.23 3.79 36.63
N LEU A 14 -0.73 4.62 36.19
CA LEU A 14 -0.60 6.08 36.14
C LEU A 14 -0.47 6.64 37.56
N LEU A 15 0.53 7.49 37.80
CA LEU A 15 0.63 8.29 39.02
C LEU A 15 0.76 9.77 38.65
N ILE A 16 -0.33 10.51 38.81
CA ILE A 16 -0.36 11.97 38.80
C ILE A 16 -0.14 12.42 40.24
N LEU A 17 0.97 13.11 40.52
CA LEU A 17 1.11 13.92 41.72
C LEU A 17 1.40 15.37 41.30
N ALA A 18 0.38 16.22 41.48
CA ALA A 18 0.57 17.64 41.66
C ALA A 18 0.91 17.90 43.13
N SER A 19 2.03 18.58 43.40
CA SER A 19 2.22 19.31 44.66
C SER A 19 2.98 20.60 44.41
N ILE A 20 2.27 21.68 44.75
CA ILE A 20 2.74 23.06 44.85
C ILE A 20 3.73 23.14 46.01
N GLY A 21 4.89 23.79 45.78
CA GLY A 21 5.88 24.04 46.82
C GLY A 21 6.77 25.26 46.53
N CYS A 22 6.43 26.37 47.18
CA CYS A 22 7.28 27.49 47.60
C CYS A 22 8.30 28.12 46.62
N ARG A 23 7.98 29.35 46.18
CA ARG A 23 8.97 30.35 45.75
C ARG A 23 9.88 30.74 46.92
N LYS A 24 11.17 30.41 46.83
CA LYS A 24 12.23 31.19 47.48
C LYS A 24 13.03 31.90 46.39
N SER A 25 13.05 33.23 46.50
CA SER A 25 13.95 34.12 45.79
C SER A 25 15.39 33.83 46.21
N SER A 26 16.19 33.28 45.30
CA SER A 26 17.65 33.35 45.36
C SER A 26 18.15 33.83 44.01
N THR A 27 18.66 35.05 43.98
CA THR A 27 19.59 35.54 42.98
C THR A 27 20.83 34.64 42.98
N SER A 28 20.80 33.62 42.15
CA SER A 28 21.91 32.75 41.78
C SER A 28 22.13 32.96 40.29
N PRO A 29 23.39 33.09 39.81
CA PRO A 29 23.64 33.25 38.38
C PRO A 29 22.97 32.11 37.64
N GLU A 30 22.23 32.49 36.60
CA GLU A 30 21.58 31.58 35.66
C GLU A 30 22.63 30.54 35.20
N PRO A 31 22.41 29.23 35.42
CA PRO A 31 23.27 28.24 34.80
C PRO A 31 22.96 28.29 33.30
N THR A 32 23.78 29.03 32.55
CA THR A 32 23.86 28.84 31.11
C THR A 32 24.42 27.44 30.87
N SER A 33 23.55 26.48 30.54
CA SER A 33 23.96 25.23 29.91
C SER A 33 22.73 24.50 29.33
N PRO A 34 22.81 23.89 28.12
CA PRO A 34 24.02 23.28 27.60
C PRO A 34 24.46 23.79 26.21
N ASN A 35 25.77 23.76 26.04
CA ASN A 35 26.50 23.15 24.92
C ASN A 35 25.76 23.05 23.56
N PRO A 36 26.39 23.45 22.43
CA PRO A 36 25.86 23.08 21.13
C PRO A 36 25.57 21.57 21.10
N THR A 37 24.33 21.19 20.77
CA THR A 37 23.93 19.78 20.70
C THR A 37 24.84 19.09 19.68
N VAL A 38 25.45 17.96 20.01
CA VAL A 38 26.39 17.30 19.08
C VAL A 38 25.65 16.92 17.79
N PHE A 39 26.25 17.19 16.63
CA PHE A 39 25.70 16.72 15.36
C PHE A 39 25.93 15.22 15.24
N THR A 40 24.83 14.47 15.24
CA THR A 40 24.85 13.02 15.14
C THR A 40 24.11 12.58 13.90
N VAL A 41 24.66 11.57 13.24
CA VAL A 41 24.02 10.88 12.12
C VAL A 41 24.20 9.40 12.37
N GLU A 42 23.10 8.69 12.43
CA GLU A 42 23.08 7.24 12.59
C GLU A 42 22.41 6.64 11.36
N ALA A 43 23.08 5.67 10.72
CA ALA A 43 22.46 4.89 9.66
C ALA A 43 21.24 4.14 10.21
N GLY A 44 20.17 4.10 9.43
CA GLY A 44 18.99 3.30 9.75
C GLY A 44 18.69 2.32 8.64
N THR A 45 17.50 1.73 8.70
CA THR A 45 17.03 0.80 7.69
C THR A 45 16.54 1.56 6.47
N SER A 46 17.18 1.33 5.33
CA SER A 46 16.76 1.89 4.06
C SER A 46 15.53 1.17 3.50
N SER A 47 14.80 1.86 2.63
CA SER A 47 13.79 1.24 1.77
C SER A 47 14.20 1.41 0.31
N PRO A 48 13.95 0.40 -0.54
CA PRO A 48 14.45 0.39 -1.91
C PRO A 48 13.81 1.49 -2.77
N ILE A 49 14.54 1.92 -3.79
CA ILE A 49 13.98 2.64 -4.93
C ILE A 49 13.25 1.63 -5.81
N LYS A 50 12.06 2.00 -6.25
CA LYS A 50 11.18 1.16 -7.06
C LYS A 50 11.10 1.69 -8.47
N ILE A 51 11.32 0.81 -9.43
CA ILE A 51 11.18 1.10 -10.85
C ILE A 51 10.23 0.09 -11.49
N ILE A 52 9.69 0.44 -12.65
CA ILE A 52 8.88 -0.47 -13.45
C ILE A 52 9.37 -0.47 -14.89
N LYS A 53 9.18 -1.61 -15.56
CA LYS A 53 9.39 -1.75 -16.99
C LYS A 53 8.02 -1.78 -17.65
N ASP A 54 7.68 -0.69 -18.32
CA ASP A 54 6.48 -0.58 -19.15
C ASP A 54 6.92 -0.71 -20.61
N THR A 55 7.02 0.41 -21.34
CA THR A 55 7.79 0.49 -22.61
C THR A 55 9.28 0.70 -22.33
N ASP A 56 9.58 1.68 -21.47
CA ASP A 56 10.89 1.97 -20.92
C ASP A 56 10.87 1.84 -19.40
N PHE A 57 12.05 1.85 -18.77
CA PHE A 57 12.13 1.95 -17.32
C PHE A 57 11.68 3.33 -16.85
N LYS A 58 10.84 3.37 -15.82
CA LYS A 58 10.42 4.61 -15.14
C LYS A 58 10.45 4.44 -13.62
N ALA A 59 10.67 5.55 -12.91
CA ALA A 59 10.54 5.57 -11.46
C ALA A 59 9.09 5.28 -11.06
N TYR A 60 8.92 4.49 -10.02
CA TYR A 60 7.62 4.14 -9.46
C TYR A 60 7.46 4.63 -8.02
N ALA A 61 8.50 4.47 -7.21
CA ALA A 61 8.54 5.06 -5.87
C ALA A 61 9.97 5.38 -5.44
N ASP A 62 10.09 6.46 -4.67
CA ASP A 62 11.34 6.88 -4.07
C ASP A 62 11.81 5.88 -3.00
N GLY A 63 13.12 5.80 -2.83
CA GLY A 63 13.73 5.10 -1.72
C GLY A 63 13.83 5.98 -0.47
N ASN A 64 14.23 5.36 0.64
CA ASN A 64 14.51 6.05 1.89
C ASN A 64 15.84 5.55 2.45
N ILE A 65 16.67 6.45 2.96
CA ILE A 65 17.98 6.12 3.56
C ILE A 65 17.85 5.65 5.01
N GLY A 66 16.77 6.03 5.69
CA GLY A 66 16.46 5.64 7.07
C GLY A 66 17.32 6.32 8.13
N ALA A 67 18.19 7.26 7.77
CA ALA A 67 19.12 7.86 8.72
C ALA A 67 18.41 8.71 9.78
N LYS A 68 18.94 8.66 11.00
CA LYS A 68 18.50 9.51 12.11
C LYS A 68 19.51 10.62 12.31
N VAL A 69 19.05 11.86 12.22
CA VAL A 69 19.88 13.05 12.39
C VAL A 69 19.50 13.75 13.68
N GLY A 70 20.50 14.03 14.51
CA GLY A 70 20.36 14.71 15.79
C GLY A 70 21.18 16.00 15.85
N GLY A 71 20.79 16.88 16.77
CA GLY A 71 21.44 18.17 17.01
C GLY A 71 21.02 19.30 16.09
N THR A 72 20.46 19.02 14.90
CA THR A 72 19.93 20.04 13.98
C THR A 72 18.89 19.47 13.02
N SER A 73 17.94 20.30 12.57
CA SER A 73 17.05 20.02 11.44
C SER A 73 17.52 20.67 10.12
N ASP A 74 18.49 21.58 10.21
CA ASP A 74 19.12 22.28 9.09
C ASP A 74 20.39 21.52 8.69
N TYR A 75 20.23 20.58 7.76
CA TYR A 75 21.33 19.81 7.19
C TYR A 75 21.06 19.50 5.72
N SER A 76 22.14 19.26 4.99
CA SER A 76 22.14 18.77 3.62
C SER A 76 22.79 17.39 3.55
N VAL A 77 22.45 16.65 2.50
CA VAL A 77 22.99 15.30 2.25
C VAL A 77 23.52 15.27 0.84
N THR A 78 24.70 14.66 0.66
CA THR A 78 25.29 14.40 -0.65
C THR A 78 25.76 12.97 -0.72
N ILE A 79 25.65 12.34 -1.89
CA ILE A 79 26.20 11.02 -2.15
C ILE A 79 27.60 11.23 -2.72
N THR A 80 28.62 10.70 -2.05
CA THR A 80 30.02 10.86 -2.46
C THR A 80 30.57 9.63 -3.14
N LYS A 81 29.98 8.46 -2.89
CA LYS A 81 30.41 7.18 -3.47
C LYS A 81 29.24 6.22 -3.64
N VAL A 82 29.28 5.44 -4.70
CA VAL A 82 28.36 4.34 -4.99
C VAL A 82 29.18 3.10 -5.33
N GLU A 83 28.92 2.01 -4.63
CA GLU A 83 29.56 0.72 -4.86
C GLU A 83 28.49 -0.34 -5.07
N GLN A 84 28.61 -1.11 -6.14
CA GLN A 84 27.76 -2.29 -6.31
C GLN A 84 28.15 -3.36 -5.29
N LYS A 85 27.16 -3.98 -4.64
CA LYS A 85 27.42 -5.13 -3.78
C LYS A 85 27.67 -6.41 -4.57
N ASP A 86 26.98 -6.55 -5.69
CA ASP A 86 27.10 -7.73 -6.55
C ASP A 86 27.79 -7.33 -7.87
N THR A 87 28.93 -7.96 -8.13
CA THR A 87 29.77 -7.72 -9.31
C THR A 87 29.18 -8.31 -10.59
N THR A 88 28.09 -9.07 -10.49
CA THR A 88 27.32 -9.58 -11.63
C THR A 88 26.22 -8.61 -12.09
N VAL A 89 26.13 -7.42 -11.47
CA VAL A 89 25.12 -6.40 -11.79
C VAL A 89 25.49 -5.64 -13.06
N ASP A 90 24.74 -5.90 -14.14
CA ASP A 90 24.88 -5.25 -15.45
C ASP A 90 24.57 -3.73 -15.51
N VAL A 91 24.31 -3.08 -14.37
CA VAL A 91 23.93 -1.66 -14.28
C VAL A 91 24.85 -0.95 -13.31
N VAL A 92 25.86 -0.25 -13.86
CA VAL A 92 26.83 0.51 -13.07
C VAL A 92 26.28 1.90 -12.77
N LEU A 93 26.10 2.18 -11.48
CA LEU A 93 25.62 3.48 -11.00
C LEU A 93 26.72 4.23 -10.27
N ASP A 94 26.66 5.55 -10.34
CA ASP A 94 27.53 6.50 -9.67
C ASP A 94 26.68 7.57 -8.96
N ALA A 95 27.32 8.49 -8.22
CA ALA A 95 26.61 9.48 -7.42
C ALA A 95 25.68 10.40 -8.23
N SER A 96 25.97 10.63 -9.52
CA SER A 96 25.17 11.51 -10.39
C SER A 96 23.88 10.86 -10.89
N ASP A 97 23.76 9.53 -10.76
CA ASP A 97 22.54 8.78 -11.07
C ASP A 97 21.47 8.91 -10.00
N PHE A 98 21.77 9.57 -8.89
CA PHE A 98 20.86 9.75 -7.78
C PHE A 98 20.62 11.21 -7.47
N THR A 99 19.43 11.48 -6.95
CA THR A 99 19.14 12.71 -6.23
C THR A 99 18.80 12.35 -4.79
N VAL A 100 19.31 13.11 -3.83
CA VAL A 100 19.02 12.93 -2.41
C VAL A 100 18.54 14.23 -1.81
N ASP A 101 17.45 14.16 -1.06
CA ASP A 101 16.98 15.24 -0.19
C ASP A 101 16.66 14.65 1.17
N LYS A 102 17.50 15.00 2.16
CA LYS A 102 17.46 14.43 3.51
C LYS A 102 17.47 12.90 3.48
N ASN A 103 16.35 12.27 3.85
CA ASN A 103 16.21 10.81 3.86
C ASN A 103 15.59 10.25 2.58
N THR A 104 15.11 11.09 1.66
CA THR A 104 14.52 10.65 0.40
C THR A 104 15.61 10.52 -0.64
N ILE A 105 15.65 9.37 -1.32
CA ILE A 105 16.59 9.10 -2.41
C ILE A 105 15.82 8.66 -3.65
N LYS A 106 16.21 9.19 -4.81
CA LYS A 106 15.62 8.85 -6.11
C LYS A 106 16.70 8.55 -7.12
N LEU A 107 16.36 7.77 -8.14
CA LEU A 107 17.15 7.76 -9.36
C LEU A 107 16.86 9.03 -10.16
N SER A 108 17.89 9.64 -10.73
CA SER A 108 17.75 10.67 -11.76
C SER A 108 17.32 10.02 -13.08
N ASP A 109 16.86 10.83 -14.04
CA ASP A 109 16.51 10.32 -15.38
C ASP A 109 17.71 9.63 -16.05
N ALA A 110 18.93 10.14 -15.83
CA ALA A 110 20.16 9.50 -16.30
C ALA A 110 20.36 8.13 -15.64
N GLY A 111 20.15 8.03 -14.33
CA GLY A 111 20.22 6.77 -13.58
C GLY A 111 19.18 5.74 -14.04
N ILE A 112 17.93 6.18 -14.27
CA ILE A 112 16.86 5.33 -14.83
C ILE A 112 17.25 4.85 -16.24
N GLY A 113 17.80 5.74 -17.08
CA GLY A 113 18.23 5.43 -18.44
C GLY A 113 19.25 4.29 -18.52
N LYS A 114 20.10 4.12 -17.49
CA LYS A 114 21.08 3.02 -17.42
C LYS A 114 20.45 1.63 -17.29
N PHE A 115 19.16 1.54 -16.95
CA PHE A 115 18.40 0.28 -16.96
C PHE A 115 17.80 -0.05 -18.33
N SER A 116 17.76 0.88 -19.29
CA SER A 116 17.19 0.63 -20.61
C SER A 116 17.88 -0.55 -21.32
N GLY A 117 17.07 -1.38 -21.99
CA GLY A 117 17.53 -2.61 -22.66
C GLY A 117 17.97 -3.74 -21.72
N LYS A 118 17.93 -3.54 -20.39
CA LYS A 118 18.26 -4.60 -19.42
C LYS A 118 17.02 -5.46 -19.12
N ASN A 119 17.29 -6.71 -18.76
CA ASN A 119 16.29 -7.64 -18.23
C ASN A 119 16.56 -7.79 -16.74
N LEU A 120 15.72 -7.17 -15.90
CA LEU A 120 15.77 -7.38 -14.46
C LEU A 120 14.71 -8.40 -14.09
N THR A 121 15.04 -9.25 -13.13
CA THR A 121 14.05 -10.12 -12.50
C THR A 121 13.17 -9.26 -11.60
N GLU A 122 11.85 -9.35 -11.77
CA GLU A 122 10.91 -8.64 -10.91
C GLU A 122 11.09 -9.04 -9.44
N LYS A 123 10.83 -8.08 -8.55
CA LYS A 123 10.89 -8.23 -7.08
C LYS A 123 12.27 -8.58 -6.52
N GLN A 124 13.31 -8.64 -7.35
CA GLN A 124 14.70 -8.78 -6.91
C GLN A 124 15.38 -7.41 -6.87
N ALA A 125 16.06 -7.15 -5.76
CA ALA A 125 16.82 -5.91 -5.58
C ALA A 125 18.21 -6.05 -6.20
N LYS A 126 18.62 -5.04 -6.98
CA LYS A 126 20.02 -4.76 -7.23
C LYS A 126 20.53 -3.87 -6.10
N GLU A 127 21.47 -4.39 -5.32
CA GLU A 127 21.95 -3.71 -4.11
C GLU A 127 23.22 -2.88 -4.38
N TYR A 128 23.22 -1.66 -3.83
CA TYR A 128 24.34 -0.73 -3.89
C TYR A 128 24.63 -0.22 -2.48
N THR A 129 25.90 -0.10 -2.13
CA THR A 129 26.35 0.61 -0.94
C THR A 129 26.64 2.06 -1.33
N LEU A 130 25.99 3.00 -0.64
CA LEU A 130 26.18 4.43 -0.81
C LEU A 130 26.98 4.99 0.36
N THR A 131 27.96 5.83 0.08
CA THR A 131 28.56 6.72 1.08
C THR A 131 27.87 8.08 1.00
N LEU A 132 27.31 8.51 2.13
CA LEU A 132 26.60 9.78 2.24
C LEU A 132 27.33 10.72 3.19
N THR A 133 27.53 11.95 2.77
CA THR A 133 28.02 13.04 3.61
C THR A 133 26.86 13.92 4.02
N TYR A 134 26.62 14.01 5.34
CA TYR A 134 25.67 14.90 5.96
C TYR A 134 26.42 16.14 6.46
N SER A 135 25.94 17.33 6.11
CA SER A 135 26.59 18.59 6.48
C SER A 135 25.58 19.58 7.05
N THR A 136 26.00 20.37 8.04
CA THR A 136 25.16 21.38 8.68
C THR A 136 25.89 22.70 8.86
N THR A 137 25.16 23.79 8.76
CA THR A 137 25.59 25.15 9.09
C THR A 137 25.19 25.58 10.50
N ALA A 138 24.41 24.77 11.21
CA ALA A 138 23.98 25.06 12.57
C ALA A 138 25.18 25.13 13.53
N ASN A 139 25.00 25.80 14.67
CA ASN A 139 26.03 25.91 15.70
C ASN A 139 26.16 24.61 16.50
N VAL A 140 26.59 23.54 15.83
CA VAL A 140 26.81 22.18 16.35
C VAL A 140 28.11 21.62 15.80
N GLU A 141 28.71 20.65 16.49
CA GLU A 141 29.94 19.98 16.01
C GLU A 141 29.80 18.44 16.06
N PRO A 142 30.46 17.72 15.14
CA PRO A 142 31.19 18.23 13.97
C PRO A 142 30.24 18.80 12.90
N LYS A 143 30.70 19.71 12.03
CA LYS A 143 29.90 20.24 10.91
C LYS A 143 29.51 19.22 9.83
N SER A 144 30.18 18.06 9.81
CA SER A 144 29.93 17.01 8.84
C SER A 144 30.09 15.62 9.45
N ARG A 145 29.32 14.66 8.95
CA ARG A 145 29.37 13.24 9.30
C ARG A 145 29.16 12.42 8.04
N GLU A 146 29.93 11.35 7.92
CA GLU A 146 29.71 10.35 6.87
C GLU A 146 29.05 9.11 7.45
N ILE A 147 28.14 8.53 6.67
CA ILE A 147 27.59 7.21 6.91
C ILE A 147 27.60 6.41 5.61
N THR A 148 27.57 5.09 5.75
CA THR A 148 27.28 4.18 4.65
C THR A 148 25.90 3.58 4.84
N THR A 149 25.13 3.45 3.76
CA THR A 149 23.86 2.72 3.75
C THR A 149 23.79 1.86 2.51
N ASP A 150 23.03 0.78 2.59
CA ASP A 150 22.73 -0.03 1.41
C ASP A 150 21.39 0.39 0.84
N ILE A 151 21.27 0.44 -0.48
CA ILE A 151 20.02 0.72 -1.18
C ILE A 151 19.76 -0.37 -2.20
N GLY A 152 18.52 -0.87 -2.22
CA GLY A 152 18.04 -1.73 -3.28
C GLY A 152 17.39 -0.93 -4.39
N ILE A 153 17.60 -1.33 -5.63
CA ILE A 153 16.79 -0.90 -6.78
C ILE A 153 16.01 -2.12 -7.26
N VAL A 154 14.69 -2.04 -7.15
CA VAL A 154 13.79 -3.18 -7.38
C VAL A 154 12.92 -2.88 -8.59
N GLN A 155 12.92 -3.78 -9.58
CA GLN A 155 11.88 -3.78 -10.59
C GLN A 155 10.61 -4.37 -10.00
N ASN A 156 9.59 -3.55 -9.83
CA ASN A 156 8.28 -4.05 -9.41
C ASN A 156 7.58 -4.73 -10.58
N HIS A 157 6.82 -5.77 -10.24
CA HIS A 157 5.86 -6.34 -11.16
C HIS A 157 4.70 -5.36 -11.37
N VAL A 158 4.37 -5.07 -12.63
CA VAL A 158 3.25 -4.19 -12.98
C VAL A 158 1.98 -5.02 -13.12
N VAL A 159 1.07 -4.88 -12.15
CA VAL A 159 -0.22 -5.55 -12.16
C VAL A 159 -1.05 -5.03 -13.33
N THR A 160 -1.46 -5.95 -14.19
CA THR A 160 -2.15 -5.67 -15.44
C THR A 160 -3.66 -5.79 -15.32
N LYS A 161 -4.35 -5.18 -16.28
CA LYS A 161 -5.80 -5.34 -16.48
C LYS A 161 -6.21 -6.82 -16.59
N ALA A 162 -5.41 -7.66 -17.24
CA ALA A 162 -5.68 -9.09 -17.41
C ALA A 162 -5.64 -9.85 -16.08
N GLU A 163 -4.69 -9.53 -15.20
CA GLU A 163 -4.57 -10.17 -13.88
C GLU A 163 -5.75 -9.80 -12.97
N VAL A 164 -6.16 -8.53 -12.99
CA VAL A 164 -7.34 -8.09 -12.25
C VAL A 164 -8.62 -8.72 -12.82
N LYS A 165 -8.76 -8.79 -14.15
CA LYS A 165 -9.86 -9.56 -14.79
C LYS A 165 -9.87 -11.01 -14.30
N GLY A 166 -8.70 -11.62 -14.17
CA GLY A 166 -8.55 -12.97 -13.63
C GLY A 166 -9.04 -13.11 -12.19
N ILE A 167 -8.70 -12.17 -11.32
CA ILE A 167 -9.18 -12.13 -9.92
C ILE A 167 -10.71 -12.00 -9.89
N VAL A 168 -11.25 -11.01 -10.61
CA VAL A 168 -12.69 -10.76 -10.69
C VAL A 168 -13.41 -12.00 -11.22
N GLY A 169 -12.92 -12.60 -12.31
CA GLY A 169 -13.52 -13.77 -12.93
C GLY A 169 -13.49 -15.05 -12.09
N ARG A 170 -12.65 -15.10 -11.05
CA ARG A 170 -12.63 -16.22 -10.09
C ARG A 170 -13.44 -15.95 -8.83
N ALA A 171 -13.80 -14.70 -8.54
CA ALA A 171 -14.51 -14.29 -7.34
C ALA A 171 -15.68 -15.23 -7.01
N GLN A 172 -15.65 -15.79 -5.80
CA GLN A 172 -16.55 -16.86 -5.40
C GLN A 172 -16.99 -16.66 -3.95
N LYS A 173 -18.29 -16.81 -3.72
CA LYS A 173 -18.86 -16.91 -2.37
C LYS A 173 -20.08 -17.83 -2.42
N SER A 174 -20.05 -18.92 -1.66
CA SER A 174 -21.19 -19.82 -1.49
C SER A 174 -22.12 -19.38 -0.38
N THR A 175 -23.37 -19.84 -0.45
CA THR A 175 -24.34 -19.81 0.65
C THR A 175 -24.66 -21.22 1.12
N GLU A 176 -25.20 -21.36 2.34
CA GLU A 176 -25.65 -22.65 2.86
C GLU A 176 -26.58 -23.38 1.86
N GLY A 177 -26.31 -24.67 1.64
CA GLY A 177 -27.08 -25.50 0.70
C GLY A 177 -26.68 -25.39 -0.77
N VAL A 178 -25.70 -24.56 -1.14
CA VAL A 178 -25.26 -24.39 -2.53
C VAL A 178 -23.75 -24.60 -2.67
N SER A 179 -23.34 -25.56 -3.51
CA SER A 179 -21.92 -25.79 -3.80
C SER A 179 -21.38 -24.64 -4.63
N GLY A 180 -20.36 -23.94 -4.11
CA GLY A 180 -19.71 -22.86 -4.84
C GLY A 180 -18.96 -23.37 -6.08
N SER A 181 -18.95 -22.56 -7.13
CA SER A 181 -18.08 -22.73 -8.31
C SER A 181 -17.31 -21.43 -8.55
N ALA A 182 -16.13 -21.52 -9.16
CA ALA A 182 -15.31 -20.35 -9.46
C ALA A 182 -16.10 -19.32 -10.28
N GLY A 183 -16.01 -18.05 -9.88
CA GLY A 183 -16.74 -16.96 -10.52
C GLY A 183 -18.22 -16.84 -10.14
N LEU A 184 -18.75 -17.71 -9.27
CA LEU A 184 -20.15 -17.62 -8.81
C LEU A 184 -20.23 -17.06 -7.39
N ILE A 185 -20.97 -15.97 -7.25
CA ILE A 185 -21.28 -15.32 -5.97
C ILE A 185 -22.78 -15.46 -5.73
N TYR A 186 -23.16 -16.01 -4.58
CA TYR A 186 -24.56 -16.17 -4.20
C TYR A 186 -24.99 -15.06 -3.25
N LEU A 187 -26.10 -14.40 -3.58
CA LEU A 187 -26.71 -13.37 -2.75
C LEU A 187 -28.05 -13.87 -2.23
N LYS A 188 -28.27 -13.75 -0.92
CA LYS A 188 -29.56 -14.07 -0.31
C LYS A 188 -30.49 -12.86 -0.36
N PRO A 189 -31.79 -13.06 -0.57
CA PRO A 189 -32.79 -12.01 -0.40
C PRO A 189 -32.73 -11.38 0.99
N LYS A 190 -33.24 -10.15 1.08
CA LYS A 190 -33.50 -9.49 2.36
C LYS A 190 -34.35 -10.38 3.26
N GLU A 191 -33.98 -10.47 4.54
CA GLU A 191 -34.77 -11.20 5.54
C GLU A 191 -36.23 -10.71 5.56
N GLY A 192 -37.16 -11.66 5.64
CA GLY A 192 -38.60 -11.39 5.57
C GLY A 192 -39.17 -11.31 4.14
N SER A 193 -38.36 -11.58 3.11
CA SER A 193 -38.87 -11.82 1.75
C SER A 193 -39.79 -13.06 1.73
N THR A 194 -40.84 -13.02 0.89
CA THR A 194 -41.81 -14.13 0.75
C THR A 194 -41.16 -15.39 0.18
N GLN A 195 -40.10 -15.22 -0.61
CA GLN A 195 -39.26 -16.29 -1.13
C GLN A 195 -37.81 -16.00 -0.75
N MET A 196 -37.09 -17.02 -0.27
CA MET A 196 -35.71 -16.88 0.24
C MET A 196 -34.67 -17.51 -0.69
N ASN A 197 -35.01 -17.69 -1.97
CA ASN A 197 -34.11 -18.27 -2.95
C ASN A 197 -32.97 -17.31 -3.27
N ALA A 198 -31.73 -17.78 -3.12
CA ALA A 198 -30.55 -17.02 -3.47
C ALA A 198 -30.45 -16.83 -5.00
N ILE A 199 -29.94 -15.67 -5.42
CA ILE A 199 -29.56 -15.43 -6.82
C ILE A 199 -28.07 -15.68 -7.00
N THR A 200 -27.66 -15.89 -8.24
CA THR A 200 -26.26 -16.04 -8.62
C THR A 200 -25.81 -14.85 -9.45
N ILE A 201 -24.69 -14.25 -9.04
CA ILE A 201 -23.90 -13.33 -9.85
C ILE A 201 -22.77 -14.13 -10.51
N ASN A 202 -22.70 -14.10 -11.83
CA ASN A 202 -21.65 -14.77 -12.58
C ASN A 202 -20.57 -13.76 -13.02
N MET A 203 -19.43 -13.81 -12.34
CA MET A 203 -18.25 -13.00 -12.61
C MET A 203 -17.35 -13.61 -13.70
N ALA A 204 -17.52 -14.89 -14.00
CA ALA A 204 -16.63 -15.62 -14.90
C ALA A 204 -16.73 -15.11 -16.34
N GLY A 205 -15.57 -14.96 -16.99
CA GLY A 205 -15.48 -14.54 -18.39
C GLY A 205 -15.85 -13.08 -18.66
N GLN A 206 -16.13 -12.29 -17.63
CA GLN A 206 -16.54 -10.89 -17.77
C GLN A 206 -15.35 -10.01 -18.15
N ASP A 207 -15.60 -9.08 -19.07
CA ASP A 207 -14.60 -8.14 -19.55
C ASP A 207 -14.81 -6.75 -18.97
N PHE A 208 -13.69 -6.04 -18.81
CA PHE A 208 -13.74 -4.62 -18.51
C PHE A 208 -14.50 -3.88 -19.60
N GLN A 209 -15.37 -2.96 -19.20
CA GLN A 209 -16.07 -2.08 -20.12
C GLN A 209 -15.07 -1.15 -20.83
N THR A 210 -15.42 -0.79 -22.07
CA THR A 210 -14.65 0.19 -22.86
C THR A 210 -14.83 1.62 -22.36
N THR A 211 -15.92 1.87 -21.63
CA THR A 211 -16.26 3.15 -21.00
C THR A 211 -16.50 2.91 -19.52
N THR A 212 -15.73 3.56 -18.66
CA THR A 212 -15.81 3.44 -17.21
C THR A 212 -16.14 4.79 -16.58
N PRO A 213 -16.86 4.82 -15.43
CA PRO A 213 -17.51 3.69 -14.73
C PRO A 213 -18.84 3.24 -15.40
N PRO A 214 -19.29 1.98 -15.18
CA PRO A 214 -18.65 0.94 -14.37
C PRO A 214 -17.54 0.17 -15.13
N ASP A 215 -16.61 -0.45 -14.40
CA ASP A 215 -15.57 -1.32 -14.95
C ASP A 215 -16.14 -2.67 -15.40
N PHE A 216 -17.11 -3.22 -14.67
CA PHE A 216 -17.83 -4.44 -15.03
C PHE A 216 -19.35 -4.22 -15.03
N LYS A 217 -20.05 -4.82 -16.00
CA LYS A 217 -21.51 -4.84 -16.05
C LYS A 217 -22.03 -6.25 -16.04
N LEU A 218 -22.88 -6.56 -15.08
CA LEU A 218 -23.39 -7.89 -14.82
C LEU A 218 -24.92 -7.89 -14.79
N THR A 219 -25.49 -9.06 -15.04
CA THR A 219 -26.92 -9.30 -14.87
C THR A 219 -27.12 -10.52 -14.00
N ALA A 220 -28.12 -10.46 -13.12
CA ALA A 220 -28.54 -11.59 -12.30
C ALA A 220 -30.03 -11.85 -12.47
N ASN A 221 -30.40 -13.12 -12.65
CA ASN A 221 -31.80 -13.50 -12.79
C ASN A 221 -32.45 -13.59 -11.41
N ASN A 222 -33.49 -12.78 -11.18
CA ASN A 222 -34.27 -12.75 -9.95
C ASN A 222 -35.74 -13.06 -10.27
N THR A 223 -36.00 -14.32 -10.63
CA THR A 223 -37.32 -14.78 -11.08
C THR A 223 -38.42 -14.59 -10.05
N ASP A 224 -38.04 -14.56 -8.77
CA ASP A 224 -38.96 -14.48 -7.63
C ASP A 224 -39.28 -13.03 -7.24
N ASN A 225 -38.71 -12.04 -7.93
CA ASN A 225 -38.87 -10.60 -7.68
C ASN A 225 -38.53 -10.19 -6.23
N ASN A 226 -37.52 -10.82 -5.64
CA ASN A 226 -37.06 -10.52 -4.29
C ASN A 226 -36.32 -9.18 -4.20
N GLN A 227 -36.25 -8.61 -2.99
CA GLN A 227 -35.42 -7.44 -2.68
C GLN A 227 -34.08 -7.89 -2.09
N PHE A 228 -33.01 -7.19 -2.41
CA PHE A 228 -31.65 -7.46 -1.94
C PHE A 228 -31.05 -6.24 -1.26
N VAL A 229 -30.45 -6.44 -0.08
CA VAL A 229 -29.74 -5.37 0.64
C VAL A 229 -28.41 -5.14 -0.07
N ALA A 230 -28.25 -3.97 -0.67
CA ALA A 230 -27.06 -3.69 -1.46
C ALA A 230 -25.80 -3.54 -0.58
N ASP A 231 -25.91 -3.19 0.70
CA ASP A 231 -24.74 -3.17 1.59
C ASP A 231 -24.23 -4.60 1.90
N ASP A 232 -25.14 -5.55 2.06
CA ASP A 232 -24.77 -6.97 2.24
C ASP A 232 -24.10 -7.49 0.97
N ALA A 233 -24.64 -7.15 -0.20
CA ALA A 233 -24.03 -7.50 -1.48
C ALA A 233 -22.64 -6.87 -1.66
N LEU A 234 -22.47 -5.60 -1.29
CA LEU A 234 -21.18 -4.89 -1.32
C LEU A 234 -20.13 -5.66 -0.49
N ASN A 235 -20.48 -6.03 0.75
CA ASN A 235 -19.57 -6.77 1.63
C ASN A 235 -19.28 -8.19 1.09
N ILE A 236 -20.31 -8.91 0.64
CA ILE A 236 -20.17 -10.26 0.09
C ILE A 236 -19.26 -10.28 -1.14
N ILE A 237 -19.45 -9.34 -2.07
CA ILE A 237 -18.64 -9.24 -3.28
C ILE A 237 -17.21 -8.85 -2.93
N GLY A 238 -17.01 -7.90 -2.01
CA GLY A 238 -15.68 -7.51 -1.54
C GLY A 238 -14.90 -8.70 -0.95
N GLU A 239 -15.53 -9.47 -0.07
CA GLU A 239 -14.95 -10.70 0.47
C GLU A 239 -14.68 -11.75 -0.62
N ALA A 240 -15.60 -11.90 -1.59
CA ALA A 240 -15.43 -12.83 -2.69
C ALA A 240 -14.22 -12.47 -3.55
N LEU A 241 -13.97 -11.19 -3.80
CA LEU A 241 -12.80 -10.71 -4.55
C LEU A 241 -11.49 -10.94 -3.79
N LYS A 242 -11.48 -10.62 -2.49
CA LYS A 242 -10.28 -10.75 -1.64
C LYS A 242 -9.84 -12.20 -1.45
N ASN A 243 -10.80 -13.12 -1.28
CA ASN A 243 -10.50 -14.52 -0.93
C ASN A 243 -10.16 -15.41 -2.14
N GLN A 244 -9.63 -14.83 -3.22
CA GLN A 244 -9.24 -15.58 -4.42
C GLN A 244 -7.78 -16.00 -4.42
N THR A 245 -7.51 -17.20 -4.91
CA THR A 245 -6.13 -17.64 -5.17
C THR A 245 -5.44 -16.67 -6.13
N GLY A 246 -4.26 -16.20 -5.72
CA GLY A 246 -3.47 -15.20 -6.43
C GLY A 246 -3.78 -13.74 -6.06
N TYR A 247 -4.79 -13.47 -5.23
CA TYR A 247 -5.05 -12.10 -4.73
C TYR A 247 -3.84 -11.55 -3.97
N ASP A 248 -3.35 -12.31 -2.99
CA ASP A 248 -2.24 -11.91 -2.10
C ASP A 248 -0.90 -11.74 -2.82
N THR A 249 -0.79 -12.25 -4.05
CA THR A 249 0.37 -12.01 -4.93
C THR A 249 0.48 -10.53 -5.31
N TYR A 250 -0.66 -9.84 -5.42
CA TYR A 250 -0.77 -8.51 -5.98
C TYR A 250 -1.25 -7.46 -4.96
N PHE A 251 -2.18 -7.83 -4.09
CA PHE A 251 -2.89 -6.94 -3.18
C PHE A 251 -2.83 -7.48 -1.75
N THR A 252 -2.98 -6.62 -0.75
CA THR A 252 -2.96 -7.00 0.67
C THR A 252 -4.33 -6.94 1.32
N ASP A 253 -5.23 -6.12 0.78
CA ASP A 253 -6.56 -5.92 1.35
C ASP A 253 -7.51 -5.30 0.33
N ILE A 254 -8.81 -5.29 0.62
CA ILE A 254 -9.84 -4.60 -0.14
C ILE A 254 -10.66 -3.72 0.80
N LYS A 255 -10.93 -2.47 0.42
CA LYS A 255 -11.86 -1.59 1.14
C LYS A 255 -13.08 -1.32 0.29
N VAL A 256 -14.26 -1.44 0.89
CA VAL A 256 -15.51 -1.04 0.25
C VAL A 256 -15.64 0.48 0.36
N ILE A 257 -15.93 1.18 -0.76
CA ILE A 257 -15.88 2.64 -0.81
C ILE A 257 -17.28 3.26 -0.79
N LYS A 258 -18.21 2.72 -1.57
CA LYS A 258 -19.58 3.26 -1.73
C LYS A 258 -20.43 2.27 -2.52
N LYS A 259 -21.74 2.28 -2.29
CA LYS A 259 -22.74 1.76 -3.23
C LYS A 259 -23.56 2.90 -3.81
N VAL A 260 -23.97 2.77 -5.08
CA VAL A 260 -24.90 3.70 -5.73
C VAL A 260 -26.06 2.89 -6.30
N ILE A 261 -27.27 3.16 -5.83
CA ILE A 261 -28.51 2.56 -6.36
C ILE A 261 -29.11 3.55 -7.36
N ASP A 262 -29.51 3.05 -8.52
CA ASP A 262 -30.25 3.85 -9.50
C ASP A 262 -31.66 4.13 -8.94
N THR A 263 -31.92 5.39 -8.62
CA THR A 263 -33.19 5.82 -8.02
C THR A 263 -34.34 5.89 -9.02
N THR A 264 -34.03 5.87 -10.33
CA THR A 264 -35.02 5.78 -11.40
C THR A 264 -35.36 4.33 -11.74
N SER A 265 -34.45 3.42 -11.46
CA SER A 265 -34.57 1.99 -11.72
C SER A 265 -33.91 1.19 -10.60
N VAL A 266 -34.67 0.83 -9.57
CA VAL A 266 -34.15 0.14 -8.36
C VAL A 266 -33.54 -1.24 -8.65
N ASP A 267 -33.61 -1.74 -9.89
CA ASP A 267 -33.01 -2.99 -10.31
C ASP A 267 -31.48 -2.88 -10.56
N LYS A 268 -30.90 -1.67 -10.55
CA LYS A 268 -29.47 -1.46 -10.76
C LYS A 268 -28.76 -0.90 -9.53
N ALA A 269 -27.62 -1.50 -9.22
CA ALA A 269 -26.68 -0.99 -8.23
C ALA A 269 -25.25 -1.07 -8.74
N THR A 270 -24.44 -0.06 -8.44
CA THR A 270 -22.99 -0.04 -8.68
C THR A 270 -22.23 -0.08 -7.37
N PHE A 271 -21.28 -1.01 -7.27
CA PHE A 271 -20.45 -1.28 -6.10
C PHE A 271 -19.00 -0.88 -6.39
N TYR A 272 -18.34 -0.22 -5.42
CA TYR A 272 -16.97 0.27 -5.58
C TYR A 272 -16.01 -0.32 -4.55
N PHE A 273 -14.85 -0.78 -5.01
CA PHE A 273 -13.86 -1.50 -4.21
C PHE A 273 -12.44 -0.92 -4.40
N GLN A 274 -11.81 -0.44 -3.34
CA GLN A 274 -10.40 -0.08 -3.34
C GLN A 274 -9.56 -1.33 -3.10
N PHE A 275 -8.70 -1.67 -4.06
CA PHE A 275 -7.69 -2.70 -3.88
C PHE A 275 -6.46 -2.07 -3.23
N ILE A 276 -6.00 -2.61 -2.11
CA ILE A 276 -4.78 -2.15 -1.45
C ILE A 276 -3.60 -2.89 -2.06
N LEU A 277 -2.82 -2.18 -2.87
CA LEU A 277 -1.67 -2.76 -3.58
C LEU A 277 -0.60 -3.24 -2.61
N ASN A 278 -0.10 -4.46 -2.83
CA ASN A 278 1.10 -4.93 -2.14
C ASN A 278 2.29 -4.07 -2.57
N LYS A 279 3.07 -3.58 -1.60
CA LYS A 279 4.24 -2.71 -1.81
C LYS A 279 5.28 -3.28 -2.79
N GLU A 280 5.29 -4.58 -3.03
CA GLU A 280 6.19 -5.25 -3.98
C GLU A 280 5.70 -5.21 -5.42
N ASN A 281 4.52 -4.66 -5.68
CA ASN A 281 3.96 -4.51 -7.01
C ASN A 281 3.74 -3.03 -7.35
N ALA A 282 3.57 -2.80 -8.64
CA ALA A 282 3.07 -1.58 -9.22
C ALA A 282 1.71 -1.83 -9.88
N ILE A 283 0.96 -0.77 -10.17
CA ILE A 283 -0.31 -0.87 -10.91
C ILE A 283 -0.13 -0.28 -12.30
N SER A 284 -0.66 -0.95 -13.33
CA SER A 284 -0.68 -0.38 -14.68
C SER A 284 -1.58 0.85 -14.75
N ASP A 285 -1.19 1.79 -15.61
CA ASP A 285 -1.90 3.07 -15.76
C ASP A 285 -3.35 2.88 -16.23
N GLU A 286 -3.64 1.81 -16.97
CA GLU A 286 -4.99 1.45 -17.47
C GLU A 286 -6.02 1.15 -16.37
N ILE A 287 -5.56 0.74 -15.18
CA ILE A 287 -6.42 0.31 -14.07
C ILE A 287 -6.03 0.98 -12.76
N LYS A 288 -5.29 2.10 -12.81
CA LYS A 288 -4.87 2.82 -11.60
C LYS A 288 -6.04 3.28 -10.71
N ASN A 289 -7.23 3.42 -11.28
CA ASN A 289 -8.44 3.77 -10.54
C ASN A 289 -8.80 2.74 -9.46
N ILE A 290 -8.40 1.47 -9.62
CA ILE A 290 -8.81 0.41 -8.68
C ILE A 290 -8.13 0.53 -7.32
N VAL A 291 -6.97 1.20 -7.24
CA VAL A 291 -6.23 1.40 -5.99
C VAL A 291 -6.50 2.78 -5.38
N ASP A 292 -7.22 3.64 -6.10
CA ASP A 292 -7.65 4.96 -5.63
C ASP A 292 -8.71 4.84 -4.54
N GLU A 293 -8.60 5.70 -3.52
CA GLU A 293 -9.48 5.67 -2.34
C GLU A 293 -10.89 6.20 -2.59
N THR A 294 -11.12 6.87 -3.73
CA THR A 294 -12.39 7.52 -4.06
C THR A 294 -13.10 6.87 -5.25
N SER A 295 -12.37 6.37 -6.24
CA SER A 295 -12.97 5.71 -7.41
C SER A 295 -13.08 4.19 -7.25
N GLY A 296 -11.99 3.50 -6.90
CA GLY A 296 -11.95 2.04 -6.85
C GLY A 296 -12.31 1.32 -8.16
N LEU A 297 -12.38 -0.01 -8.08
CA LEU A 297 -12.96 -0.89 -9.07
C LEU A 297 -14.49 -0.85 -8.96
N SER A 298 -15.19 -0.67 -10.07
CA SER A 298 -16.63 -0.49 -10.13
C SER A 298 -17.35 -1.67 -10.81
N ILE A 299 -18.31 -2.28 -10.11
CA ILE A 299 -19.11 -3.41 -10.61
C ILE A 299 -20.58 -3.01 -10.56
N GLU A 300 -21.22 -2.89 -11.72
CA GLU A 300 -22.66 -2.66 -11.84
C GLU A 300 -23.39 -4.00 -12.00
N ILE A 301 -24.44 -4.21 -11.21
CA ILE A 301 -25.29 -5.38 -11.28
C ILE A 301 -26.73 -4.94 -11.57
N THR A 302 -27.29 -5.45 -12.66
CA THR A 302 -28.72 -5.32 -12.99
C THR A 302 -29.47 -6.59 -12.60
N LEU A 303 -30.50 -6.47 -11.77
CA LEU A 303 -31.39 -7.58 -11.43
C LEU A 303 -32.50 -7.71 -12.48
N LYS A 304 -32.73 -8.93 -13.00
CA LYS A 304 -33.91 -9.22 -13.82
C LYS A 304 -35.06 -9.63 -12.91
N GLY A 305 -35.76 -8.62 -12.39
CA GLY A 305 -36.85 -8.76 -11.41
C GLY A 305 -36.45 -8.22 -10.03
N GLY A 306 -37.44 -7.78 -9.26
CA GLY A 306 -37.23 -7.23 -7.91
C GLY A 306 -36.38 -5.95 -7.89
N GLY A 307 -35.52 -5.78 -6.88
CA GLY A 307 -34.71 -4.58 -6.73
C GLY A 307 -33.65 -4.63 -5.61
N TRP A 308 -32.91 -3.53 -5.52
CA TRP A 308 -31.92 -3.23 -4.49
C TRP A 308 -32.49 -2.27 -3.44
N GLU A 309 -32.05 -2.47 -2.19
CA GLU A 309 -32.28 -1.60 -1.03
C GLU A 309 -30.97 -1.07 -0.42
#